data_AF-A0A7X7PMH4-F1
#
_entry.id   AF-A0A7X7PMH4-F1
#
_cell.length_a   1.000
_cell.length_b   1.000
_cell.length_c   1.000
_cell.angle_alpha   90.00
_cell.angle_beta   90.00
_cell.angle_gamma   90.00
#
_symmetry.space_group_name_H-M   'P 1'
#
loop_
_entity.id
_entity.type
_entity.pdbx_description
1 polymer ?
#
loop_
_entity_poly.entity_id
_entity_poly.type
_entity_poly.pdbx_seq_one_letter_code
_entity_poly.pdbx_strand_id
1 'polypeptide(L)'
;MKPGNKFGTHRVIEPKGVLPQPAWRIDNTMEIYDNEILIAVDMLNIDAASFTQIEEAEGGDVTKMARHSLSIIAERGKHHNPDTGSGGVLRGTVEQIGPEFPDKNLKVGDRISTLVSLSLTPLLLSEIRAIDKETCQMHVSGHAILFASGIYAVLPEDMDEALAIAVLDVAGAPAQAAKLCRPGDNVFIVGAGGKSGLLCAYEARKRVGITGKVIGLVHGDAGKRRLERTGFADVIIQGSATDQLFVYEQILAATG
;
A
#
# COMPACT_ATOMS: atom_id res chain seq x y z
N MET A 1 7.30 -23.30 -19.57
CA MET A 1 6.48 -22.09 -19.36
C MET A 1 6.79 -21.09 -20.45
N LYS A 2 5.84 -20.21 -20.78
CA LYS A 2 6.08 -19.14 -21.77
C LYS A 2 7.02 -18.08 -21.16
N PRO A 3 7.89 -17.45 -21.96
CA PRO A 3 8.73 -16.35 -21.50
C PRO A 3 7.89 -15.11 -21.18
N GLY A 4 7.99 -14.61 -19.95
CA GLY A 4 7.27 -13.42 -19.51
C GLY A 4 8.11 -12.15 -19.61
N ASN A 5 7.46 -10.99 -19.63
CA ASN A 5 8.11 -9.70 -19.52
C ASN A 5 8.29 -9.32 -18.03
N LYS A 6 9.47 -8.79 -17.68
CA LYS A 6 9.79 -8.35 -16.31
C LYS A 6 8.73 -7.43 -15.69
N PHE A 7 8.13 -6.56 -16.50
CA PHE A 7 7.14 -5.57 -16.09
C PHE A 7 5.69 -6.01 -16.34
N GLY A 8 5.45 -7.25 -16.77
CA GLY A 8 4.10 -7.78 -16.99
C GLY A 8 3.41 -7.30 -18.27
N THR A 9 4.10 -6.62 -19.18
CA THR A 9 3.48 -6.02 -20.39
C THR A 9 2.87 -7.06 -21.33
N HIS A 10 3.31 -8.32 -21.26
CA HIS A 10 2.75 -9.44 -22.03
C HIS A 10 1.30 -9.76 -21.65
N ARG A 11 0.82 -9.31 -20.48
CA ARG A 11 -0.57 -9.47 -20.04
C ARG A 11 -1.46 -8.27 -20.40
N VAL A 12 -0.94 -7.21 -21.01
CA VAL A 12 -1.75 -6.04 -21.34
C VAL A 12 -2.66 -6.32 -22.54
N ILE A 13 -3.97 -6.19 -22.33
CA ILE A 13 -4.99 -6.39 -23.37
C ILE A 13 -5.28 -5.06 -24.07
N GLU A 14 -5.63 -4.02 -23.30
CA GLU A 14 -5.95 -2.70 -23.85
C GLU A 14 -5.68 -1.54 -22.87
N PRO A 15 -5.17 -0.39 -23.36
CA PRO A 15 -4.54 -0.22 -24.67
C PRO A 15 -3.22 -1.01 -24.76
N LYS A 16 -2.81 -1.45 -25.95
CA LYS A 16 -1.51 -2.10 -26.14
C LYS A 16 -0.36 -1.10 -26.03
N GLY A 17 0.81 -1.58 -25.61
CA GLY A 17 2.05 -0.76 -25.56
C GLY A 17 2.23 0.06 -24.28
N VAL A 18 1.37 -0.12 -23.27
CA VAL A 18 1.51 0.49 -21.95
C VAL A 18 1.93 -0.54 -20.90
N LEU A 19 2.31 -0.08 -19.71
CA LEU A 19 2.54 -0.94 -18.54
C LEU A 19 1.21 -1.47 -17.97
N PRO A 20 1.20 -2.58 -17.20
CA PRO A 20 -0.03 -3.11 -16.62
C PRO A 20 -0.81 -2.12 -15.75
N GLN A 21 -0.13 -1.20 -15.06
CA GLN A 21 -0.79 -0.21 -14.20
C GLN A 21 -1.72 0.76 -14.97
N PRO A 22 -1.24 1.50 -15.99
CA PRO A 22 -2.10 2.37 -16.81
C PRO A 22 -3.02 1.62 -17.78
N ALA A 23 -2.83 0.30 -17.99
CA ALA A 23 -3.74 -0.47 -18.84
C ALA A 23 -5.17 -0.42 -18.32
N TRP A 24 -6.15 -0.32 -19.21
CA TRP A 24 -7.56 -0.45 -18.85
C TRP A 24 -7.87 -1.89 -18.43
N ARG A 25 -7.38 -2.85 -19.23
CA ARG A 25 -7.61 -4.27 -19.03
C ARG A 25 -6.34 -5.09 -19.20
N ILE A 26 -6.17 -6.08 -18.34
CA ILE A 26 -5.07 -7.05 -18.39
C ILE A 26 -5.61 -8.49 -18.35
N ASP A 27 -4.82 -9.41 -18.87
CA ASP A 27 -5.03 -10.85 -18.83
C ASP A 27 -4.75 -11.37 -17.41
N ASN A 28 -5.81 -11.80 -16.73
CA ASN A 28 -5.78 -12.42 -15.41
C ASN A 28 -5.97 -13.94 -15.44
N THR A 29 -5.56 -14.61 -16.52
CA THR A 29 -5.38 -16.07 -16.50
C THR A 29 -4.30 -16.44 -15.48
N MET A 30 -4.58 -17.47 -14.66
CA MET A 30 -3.71 -17.88 -13.56
C MET A 30 -2.60 -18.86 -13.99
N GLU A 31 -2.48 -19.15 -15.29
CA GLU A 31 -1.30 -19.84 -15.83
C GLU A 31 -0.10 -18.89 -15.73
N ILE A 32 0.95 -19.29 -15.01
CA ILE A 32 2.14 -18.47 -14.82
C ILE A 32 3.09 -18.54 -16.03
N TYR A 33 3.75 -17.42 -16.29
CA TYR A 33 4.92 -17.36 -17.14
C TYR A 33 6.18 -17.75 -16.35
N ASP A 34 7.29 -17.95 -17.06
CA ASP A 34 8.53 -18.42 -16.46
C ASP A 34 9.14 -17.48 -15.41
N ASN A 35 8.74 -16.21 -15.37
CA ASN A 35 9.22 -15.19 -14.44
C ASN A 35 8.11 -14.58 -13.57
N GLU A 36 7.07 -15.36 -13.29
CA GLU A 36 5.92 -14.95 -12.48
C GLU A 36 5.73 -15.83 -11.25
N ILE A 37 4.99 -15.34 -10.27
CA ILE A 37 4.56 -16.09 -9.09
C ILE A 37 3.04 -16.17 -9.09
N LEU A 38 2.50 -17.36 -8.83
CA LEU A 38 1.10 -17.57 -8.49
C LEU A 38 0.92 -17.47 -6.98
N ILE A 39 -0.04 -16.65 -6.55
CA ILE A 39 -0.34 -16.41 -5.15
C ILE A 39 -1.79 -16.81 -4.90
N ALA A 40 -2.02 -17.68 -3.92
CA ALA A 40 -3.34 -17.88 -3.32
C ALA A 40 -3.65 -16.69 -2.39
N VAL A 41 -4.62 -15.88 -2.76
CA VAL A 41 -4.94 -14.62 -2.07
C VAL A 41 -6.03 -14.85 -1.03
N ASP A 42 -5.80 -14.37 0.19
CA ASP A 42 -6.78 -14.44 1.27
C ASP A 42 -7.24 -13.07 1.77
N MET A 43 -6.53 -11.99 1.42
CA MET A 43 -6.87 -10.64 1.84
C MET A 43 -6.39 -9.60 0.83
N LEU A 44 -7.24 -8.61 0.58
CA LEU A 44 -6.91 -7.37 -0.12
C LEU A 44 -7.00 -6.20 0.86
N ASN A 45 -5.92 -5.42 0.97
CA ASN A 45 -5.90 -4.17 1.71
C ASN A 45 -6.14 -3.06 0.69
N ILE A 46 -7.37 -2.55 0.63
CA ILE A 46 -7.76 -1.54 -0.35
C ILE A 46 -7.24 -0.18 0.09
N ASP A 47 -6.68 0.57 -0.85
CA ASP A 47 -6.23 1.94 -0.59
C ASP A 47 -7.37 2.79 -0.02
N ALA A 48 -7.07 3.61 0.99
CA ALA A 48 -8.08 4.34 1.75
C ALA A 48 -8.98 5.22 0.86
N ALA A 49 -8.41 5.88 -0.16
CA ALA A 49 -9.21 6.71 -1.07
C ALA A 49 -10.17 5.85 -1.90
N SER A 50 -9.70 4.70 -2.42
CA SER A 50 -10.55 3.75 -3.14
C SER A 50 -11.62 3.16 -2.24
N PHE A 51 -11.29 2.80 -0.99
CA PHE A 51 -12.23 2.20 -0.06
C PHE A 51 -13.36 3.19 0.30
N THR A 52 -13.01 4.42 0.68
CA THR A 52 -13.99 5.47 1.00
C THR A 52 -14.89 5.76 -0.20
N GLN A 53 -14.32 5.87 -1.40
CA GLN A 53 -15.12 6.12 -2.60
C GLN A 53 -16.11 4.99 -2.90
N ILE A 54 -15.69 3.72 -2.81
CA ILE A 54 -16.57 2.56 -3.00
C ILE A 54 -17.64 2.53 -1.90
N GLU A 55 -17.27 2.83 -0.66
CA GLU A 55 -18.21 2.87 0.46
C GLU A 55 -19.30 3.93 0.24
N GLU A 56 -18.92 5.15 -0.16
CA GLU A 56 -19.86 6.25 -0.45
C GLU A 56 -20.77 5.90 -1.63
N ALA A 57 -20.20 5.39 -2.73
CA ALA A 57 -20.94 5.01 -3.93
C ALA A 57 -22.01 3.94 -3.64
N GLU A 58 -21.72 3.01 -2.73
CA GLU A 58 -22.62 1.91 -2.38
C GLU A 58 -23.46 2.16 -1.12
N GLY A 59 -23.38 3.38 -0.55
CA GLY A 59 -24.12 3.77 0.66
C GLY A 59 -23.73 2.96 1.90
N GLY A 60 -22.49 2.49 1.96
CA GLY A 60 -21.96 1.71 3.08
C GLY A 60 -22.44 0.26 3.15
N ASP A 61 -23.13 -0.25 2.14
CA ASP A 61 -23.58 -1.64 2.11
C ASP A 61 -22.43 -2.58 1.72
N VAL A 62 -21.96 -3.39 2.66
CA VAL A 62 -20.82 -4.31 2.45
C VAL A 62 -21.06 -5.33 1.33
N THR A 63 -22.30 -5.74 1.09
CA THR A 63 -22.62 -6.68 0.01
C THR A 63 -22.50 -6.00 -1.34
N LYS A 64 -22.95 -4.75 -1.45
CA LYS A 64 -22.80 -3.95 -2.66
C LYS A 64 -21.34 -3.58 -2.91
N MET A 65 -20.60 -3.18 -1.87
CA MET A 65 -19.15 -2.91 -1.97
C MET A 65 -18.37 -4.14 -2.49
N ALA A 66 -18.71 -5.33 -2.01
CA ALA A 66 -18.14 -6.58 -2.50
C ALA A 66 -18.44 -6.80 -4.00
N ARG A 67 -19.71 -6.65 -4.40
CA ARG A 67 -20.10 -6.77 -5.82
C ARG A 67 -19.42 -5.74 -6.71
N HIS A 68 -19.30 -4.50 -6.24
CA HIS A 68 -18.61 -3.42 -6.94
C HIS A 68 -17.15 -3.81 -7.19
N SER A 69 -16.43 -4.24 -6.15
CA SER A 69 -15.03 -4.68 -6.28
C SER A 69 -14.87 -5.88 -7.21
N LEU A 70 -15.79 -6.85 -7.16
CA LEU A 70 -15.80 -7.99 -8.08
C LEU A 70 -16.05 -7.56 -9.54
N SER A 71 -16.92 -6.57 -9.78
CA SER A 71 -17.18 -6.02 -11.12
C SER A 71 -15.92 -5.37 -11.71
N ILE A 72 -15.22 -4.55 -10.92
CA ILE A 72 -13.94 -3.94 -11.33
C ILE A 72 -12.96 -5.02 -11.77
N ILE A 73 -12.81 -6.07 -10.96
CA ILE A 73 -11.87 -7.17 -11.26
C ILE A 73 -12.31 -7.94 -12.50
N ALA A 74 -13.60 -8.23 -12.66
CA ALA A 74 -14.12 -8.96 -13.82
C ALA A 74 -13.93 -8.18 -15.14
N GLU A 75 -14.12 -6.87 -15.11
CA GLU A 75 -13.98 -6.00 -16.28
C GLU A 75 -12.51 -5.77 -16.66
N ARG A 76 -11.63 -5.61 -15.67
CA ARG A 76 -10.25 -5.14 -15.88
C ARG A 76 -9.18 -6.20 -15.71
N GLY A 77 -9.50 -7.33 -15.09
CA GLY A 77 -8.54 -8.36 -14.69
C GLY A 77 -7.67 -7.98 -13.48
N LYS A 78 -8.01 -6.89 -12.79
CA LYS A 78 -7.23 -6.30 -11.68
C LYS A 78 -8.13 -5.40 -10.84
N HIS A 79 -7.76 -5.14 -9.59
CA HIS A 79 -8.47 -4.16 -8.78
C HIS A 79 -7.86 -2.76 -9.02
N HIS A 80 -8.46 -2.03 -9.96
CA HIS A 80 -8.09 -0.68 -10.34
C HIS A 80 -9.34 0.20 -10.33
N ASN A 81 -9.50 0.98 -9.26
CA ASN A 81 -10.64 1.86 -9.10
C ASN A 81 -10.59 3.01 -10.15
N PRO A 82 -11.60 3.17 -11.03
CA PRO A 82 -11.64 4.24 -12.03
C PRO A 82 -11.58 5.65 -11.44
N ASP A 83 -12.20 5.87 -10.30
CA ASP A 83 -12.47 7.21 -9.78
C ASP A 83 -11.24 7.78 -9.06
N THR A 84 -10.41 6.92 -8.49
CA THR A 84 -9.22 7.30 -7.71
C THR A 84 -7.91 6.95 -8.42
N GLY A 85 -7.94 6.02 -9.37
CA GLY A 85 -6.73 5.46 -10.00
C GLY A 85 -5.90 4.58 -9.06
N SER A 86 -6.40 4.29 -7.85
CA SER A 86 -5.72 3.47 -6.85
C SER A 86 -6.26 2.03 -6.82
N GLY A 87 -5.60 1.19 -6.03
CA GLY A 87 -5.99 -0.20 -5.82
C GLY A 87 -5.76 -0.56 -4.36
N GLY A 88 -4.52 -0.93 -4.03
CA GLY A 88 -4.17 -1.40 -2.69
C GLY A 88 -3.06 -2.44 -2.76
N VAL A 89 -2.92 -3.27 -1.75
CA VAL A 89 -1.99 -4.41 -1.73
C VAL A 89 -2.72 -5.70 -1.39
N LEU A 90 -2.08 -6.84 -1.62
CA LEU A 90 -2.63 -8.15 -1.24
C LEU A 90 -1.71 -8.89 -0.30
N ARG A 91 -2.32 -9.85 0.38
CA ARG A 91 -1.64 -10.89 1.14
C ARG A 91 -2.10 -12.26 0.67
N GLY A 92 -1.16 -13.19 0.65
CA GLY A 92 -1.45 -14.56 0.29
C GLY A 92 -0.30 -15.51 0.54
N THR A 93 -0.45 -16.71 0.01
CA THR A 93 0.54 -17.78 0.08
C THR A 93 1.04 -18.10 -1.33
N VAL A 94 2.35 -18.27 -1.47
CA VAL A 94 2.97 -18.63 -2.75
C VAL A 94 2.59 -20.07 -3.13
N GLU A 95 1.93 -20.26 -4.27
CA GLU A 95 1.56 -21.59 -4.78
C GLU A 95 2.54 -22.10 -5.84
N GLN A 96 3.00 -21.23 -6.73
CA GLN A 96 3.92 -21.58 -7.82
C GLN A 96 4.89 -20.44 -8.11
N ILE A 97 6.12 -20.78 -8.48
CA ILE A 97 7.16 -19.82 -8.84
C ILE A 97 7.73 -20.23 -10.20
N GLY A 98 7.77 -19.30 -11.14
CA GLY A 98 8.40 -19.51 -12.43
C GLY A 98 9.92 -19.72 -12.30
N PRO A 99 10.53 -20.61 -13.10
CA PRO A 99 11.95 -20.96 -12.97
C PRO A 99 12.92 -19.77 -13.16
N GLU A 100 12.52 -18.77 -13.94
CA GLU A 100 13.28 -17.54 -14.23
C GLU A 100 12.93 -16.38 -13.29
N PHE A 101 12.10 -16.61 -12.26
CA PHE A 101 11.83 -15.58 -11.25
C PHE A 101 13.14 -15.18 -10.52
N PRO A 102 13.41 -13.88 -10.31
CA PRO A 102 14.73 -13.41 -9.89
C PRO A 102 15.14 -13.79 -8.47
N ASP A 103 14.21 -13.77 -7.51
CA ASP A 103 14.51 -14.15 -6.14
C ASP A 103 14.49 -15.67 -5.98
N LYS A 104 15.66 -16.25 -5.71
CA LYS A 104 15.83 -17.69 -5.52
C LYS A 104 15.65 -18.14 -4.07
N ASN A 105 15.41 -17.22 -3.14
CA ASN A 105 15.18 -17.53 -1.73
C ASN A 105 13.71 -17.77 -1.41
N LEU A 106 12.80 -17.23 -2.22
CA LEU A 106 11.35 -17.44 -2.09
C LEU A 106 10.98 -18.89 -2.34
N LYS A 107 10.07 -19.43 -1.54
CA LYS A 107 9.60 -20.81 -1.62
C LYS A 107 8.09 -20.89 -1.78
N VAL A 108 7.66 -21.97 -2.41
CA VAL A 108 6.25 -22.38 -2.38
C VAL A 108 5.86 -22.65 -0.92
N GLY A 109 4.72 -22.10 -0.50
CA GLY A 109 4.24 -22.12 0.88
C GLY A 109 4.56 -20.86 1.68
N ASP A 110 5.46 -19.99 1.21
CA ASP A 110 5.76 -18.75 1.92
C ASP A 110 4.54 -17.82 1.97
N ARG A 111 4.29 -17.26 3.15
CA ARG A 111 3.31 -16.19 3.37
C ARG A 111 3.92 -14.87 2.92
N ILE A 112 3.27 -14.16 2.02
CA ILE A 112 3.77 -12.88 1.51
C ILE A 112 2.71 -11.78 1.54
N SER A 113 3.20 -10.55 1.64
CA SER A 113 2.43 -9.33 1.29
C SER A 113 3.10 -8.67 0.09
N THR A 114 2.31 -8.28 -0.91
CA THR A 114 2.83 -7.47 -2.00
C THR A 114 3.06 -6.05 -1.52
N LEU A 115 4.10 -5.41 -2.06
CA LEU A 115 4.39 -3.98 -1.88
C LEU A 115 4.19 -3.23 -3.20
N VAL A 116 3.35 -3.79 -4.06
CA VAL A 116 2.96 -3.25 -5.37
C VAL A 116 1.44 -3.19 -5.46
N SER A 117 0.97 -2.20 -6.23
CA SER A 117 -0.45 -1.87 -6.31
C SER A 117 -1.25 -2.96 -7.02
N LEU A 118 -2.42 -3.31 -6.47
CA LEU A 118 -3.45 -4.10 -7.14
C LEU A 118 -3.85 -3.55 -8.51
N SER A 119 -3.64 -2.27 -8.78
CA SER A 119 -3.95 -1.65 -10.07
C SER A 119 -3.03 -2.09 -11.22
N LEU A 120 -2.01 -2.89 -10.96
CA LEU A 120 -1.18 -3.56 -11.99
C LEU A 120 -1.17 -5.08 -11.87
N THR A 121 -1.74 -5.63 -10.79
CA THR A 121 -1.65 -7.04 -10.42
C THR A 121 -2.79 -7.82 -11.08
N PRO A 122 -2.50 -8.81 -11.95
CA PRO A 122 -3.53 -9.72 -12.43
C PRO A 122 -4.18 -10.44 -11.25
N LEU A 123 -5.50 -10.32 -11.14
CA LEU A 123 -6.27 -10.77 -9.99
C LEU A 123 -7.55 -11.45 -10.46
N LEU A 124 -7.87 -12.59 -9.84
CA LEU A 124 -9.12 -13.31 -10.04
C LEU A 124 -9.62 -13.77 -8.68
N LEU A 125 -10.82 -13.32 -8.30
CA LEU A 125 -11.45 -13.70 -7.04
C LEU A 125 -12.64 -14.62 -7.31
N SER A 126 -12.76 -15.67 -6.50
CA SER A 126 -13.97 -16.49 -6.45
C SER A 126 -15.02 -15.87 -5.54
N GLU A 127 -14.61 -15.28 -4.42
CA GLU A 127 -15.51 -14.70 -3.43
C GLU A 127 -14.83 -13.63 -2.55
N ILE A 128 -15.65 -12.72 -2.01
CA ILE A 128 -15.30 -11.81 -0.92
C ILE A 128 -16.16 -12.22 0.28
N ARG A 129 -15.51 -12.73 1.32
CA ARG A 129 -16.16 -13.33 2.51
C ARG A 129 -16.57 -12.28 3.53
N ALA A 130 -15.75 -11.26 3.71
CA ALA A 130 -15.96 -10.20 4.68
C ALA A 130 -15.25 -8.92 4.26
N ILE A 131 -15.79 -7.78 4.70
CA ILE A 131 -15.19 -6.46 4.51
C ILE A 131 -15.11 -5.80 5.89
N ASP A 132 -13.90 -5.42 6.29
CA ASP A 132 -13.64 -4.62 7.48
C ASP A 132 -13.44 -3.16 7.07
N LYS A 133 -14.37 -2.32 7.53
CA LYS A 133 -14.38 -0.88 7.24
C LYS A 133 -13.36 -0.10 8.05
N GLU A 134 -12.98 -0.58 9.22
CA GLU A 134 -12.01 0.13 10.06
C GLU A 134 -10.60 0.00 9.50
N THR A 135 -10.31 -1.15 8.88
CA THR A 135 -8.99 -1.47 8.34
C THR A 135 -8.90 -1.37 6.82
N CYS A 136 -10.01 -1.14 6.13
CA CYS A 136 -10.11 -1.14 4.66
C CYS A 136 -9.75 -2.50 4.03
N GLN A 137 -9.98 -3.60 4.76
CA GLN A 137 -9.60 -4.94 4.35
C GLN A 137 -10.78 -5.72 3.79
N MET A 138 -10.53 -6.46 2.71
CA MET A 138 -11.46 -7.45 2.16
C MET A 138 -10.85 -8.84 2.34
N HIS A 139 -11.54 -9.72 3.06
CA HIS A 139 -11.17 -11.12 3.15
C HIS A 139 -11.72 -11.87 1.93
N VAL A 140 -10.84 -12.51 1.18
CA VAL A 140 -11.17 -13.03 -0.15
C VAL A 140 -10.72 -14.48 -0.31
N SER A 141 -11.18 -15.11 -1.37
CA SER A 141 -10.60 -16.33 -1.91
C SER A 141 -10.36 -16.12 -3.39
N GLY A 142 -9.16 -16.44 -3.86
CA GLY A 142 -8.79 -16.25 -5.25
C GLY A 142 -7.30 -16.34 -5.46
N HIS A 143 -6.87 -15.87 -6.62
CA HIS A 143 -5.49 -15.96 -7.06
C HIS A 143 -5.03 -14.65 -7.68
N ALA A 144 -3.72 -14.40 -7.56
CA ALA A 144 -3.06 -13.28 -8.20
C ALA A 144 -1.71 -13.68 -8.78
N ILE A 145 -1.24 -12.87 -9.73
CA ILE A 145 0.07 -13.01 -10.34
C ILE A 145 0.98 -11.87 -9.88
N LEU A 146 2.18 -12.21 -9.41
CA LEU A 146 3.23 -11.22 -9.14
C LEU A 146 4.32 -11.32 -10.21
N PHE A 147 4.62 -10.19 -10.84
CA PHE A 147 5.67 -10.08 -11.86
C PHE A 147 7.07 -10.05 -11.26
N ALA A 148 8.08 -10.38 -12.05
CA ALA A 148 9.50 -10.31 -11.65
C ALA A 148 9.97 -8.92 -11.16
N SER A 149 9.33 -7.82 -11.57
CA SER A 149 9.61 -6.49 -11.02
C SER A 149 8.86 -6.18 -9.72
N GLY A 150 7.92 -7.04 -9.34
CA GLY A 150 7.03 -6.85 -8.19
C GLY A 150 7.79 -7.00 -6.88
N ILE A 151 7.67 -6.00 -6.01
CA ILE A 151 8.24 -6.04 -4.67
C ILE A 151 7.24 -6.73 -3.73
N TYR A 152 7.74 -7.58 -2.85
CA TYR A 152 6.98 -8.24 -1.81
C TYR A 152 7.83 -8.36 -0.55
N ALA A 153 7.18 -8.69 0.56
CA ALA A 153 7.84 -9.11 1.79
C ALA A 153 7.28 -10.47 2.22
N VAL A 154 8.17 -11.37 2.63
CA VAL A 154 7.78 -12.58 3.36
C VAL A 154 7.34 -12.15 4.75
N LEU A 155 6.18 -12.64 5.18
CA LEU A 155 5.64 -12.26 6.48
C LEU A 155 6.49 -12.88 7.59
N PRO A 156 6.88 -12.09 8.61
CA PRO A 156 7.64 -12.59 9.75
C PRO A 156 6.83 -13.59 10.58
N GLU A 157 7.49 -14.64 11.08
CA GLU A 157 6.88 -15.62 12.00
C GLU A 157 6.84 -15.12 13.46
N ASP A 158 7.60 -14.08 13.79
CA ASP A 158 7.75 -13.54 15.14
C ASP A 158 6.87 -12.31 15.42
N MET A 159 5.92 -12.00 14.54
CA MET A 159 5.02 -10.85 14.66
C MET A 159 3.58 -11.23 14.30
N ASP A 160 2.62 -10.55 14.93
CA ASP A 160 1.23 -10.64 14.53
C ASP A 160 1.04 -10.24 13.06
N GLU A 161 0.28 -11.05 12.32
CA GLU A 161 0.13 -10.90 10.87
C GLU A 161 -0.57 -9.59 10.51
N ALA A 162 -1.59 -9.18 11.29
CA ALA A 162 -2.31 -7.93 11.07
C ALA A 162 -1.41 -6.72 11.32
N LEU A 163 -0.53 -6.79 12.33
CA LEU A 163 0.50 -5.78 12.56
C LEU A 163 1.51 -5.71 11.40
N ALA A 164 2.03 -6.85 10.95
CA ALA A 164 3.00 -6.90 9.85
C ALA A 164 2.44 -6.25 8.59
N ILE A 165 1.21 -6.59 8.21
CA ILE A 165 0.51 -6.01 7.06
C ILE A 165 0.34 -4.49 7.23
N ALA A 166 -0.12 -4.04 8.40
CA ALA A 166 -0.35 -2.63 8.65
C ALA A 166 0.92 -1.79 8.54
N VAL A 167 2.10 -2.38 8.80
CA VAL A 167 3.40 -1.72 8.61
C VAL A 167 3.85 -1.80 7.15
N LEU A 168 3.69 -2.96 6.51
CA LEU A 168 4.10 -3.20 5.12
C LEU A 168 3.32 -2.34 4.12
N ASP A 169 2.03 -2.13 4.35
CA ASP A 169 1.15 -1.26 3.54
C ASP A 169 1.71 0.17 3.41
N VAL A 170 2.34 0.67 4.47
CA VAL A 170 2.92 2.02 4.51
C VAL A 170 4.45 2.02 4.43
N ALA A 171 5.10 0.88 4.18
CA ALA A 171 6.57 0.74 4.25
C ALA A 171 7.33 1.62 3.25
N GLY A 172 6.67 2.00 2.14
CA GLY A 172 7.23 2.97 1.19
C GLY A 172 7.44 4.36 1.80
N ALA A 173 6.59 4.79 2.73
CA ALA A 173 6.65 6.12 3.33
C ALA A 173 7.95 6.37 4.13
N PRO A 174 8.33 5.54 5.13
CA PRO A 174 9.60 5.71 5.83
C PRO A 174 10.80 5.51 4.89
N ALA A 175 10.72 4.63 3.89
CA ALA A 175 11.78 4.47 2.91
C ALA A 175 12.00 5.75 2.07
N GLN A 176 10.94 6.47 1.71
CA GLN A 176 11.04 7.79 1.08
C GLN A 176 11.59 8.83 2.06
N ALA A 177 11.13 8.84 3.32
CA ALA A 177 11.67 9.72 4.35
C ALA A 177 13.19 9.54 4.51
N ALA A 178 13.66 8.29 4.54
CA ALA A 178 15.08 7.95 4.60
C ALA A 178 15.91 8.54 3.44
N LYS A 179 15.31 8.61 2.24
CA LYS A 179 15.96 9.13 1.03
C LYS A 179 15.94 10.66 0.97
N LEU A 180 14.87 11.28 1.46
CA LEU A 180 14.66 12.73 1.39
C LEU A 180 15.36 13.48 2.52
N CYS A 181 15.38 12.94 3.73
CA CYS A 181 15.91 13.61 4.92
C CYS A 181 17.44 13.55 4.95
N ARG A 182 18.08 14.69 5.18
CA ARG A 182 19.53 14.84 5.35
C ARG A 182 19.88 15.38 6.74
N PRO A 183 21.12 15.17 7.21
CA PRO A 183 21.56 15.74 8.48
C PRO A 183 21.38 17.26 8.51
N GLY A 184 20.77 17.78 9.58
CA GLY A 184 20.49 19.21 9.75
C GLY A 184 19.20 19.72 9.13
N ASP A 185 18.43 18.90 8.40
CA ASP A 185 17.17 19.34 7.80
C ASP A 185 16.09 19.60 8.87
N ASN A 186 15.23 20.59 8.59
CA ASN A 186 13.93 20.72 9.22
C ASN A 186 12.91 19.93 8.40
N VAL A 187 12.35 18.86 8.96
CA VAL A 187 11.42 17.95 8.29
C VAL A 187 10.03 18.15 8.84
N PHE A 188 9.12 18.64 8.01
CA PHE A 188 7.72 18.81 8.35
C PHE A 188 6.87 17.63 7.85
N ILE A 189 6.14 16.98 8.76
CA ILE A 189 5.32 15.80 8.46
C ILE A 189 3.86 16.09 8.75
N VAL A 190 3.05 16.14 7.69
CA VAL A 190 1.59 16.24 7.79
C VAL A 190 1.01 14.87 8.15
N GLY A 191 0.12 14.82 9.15
CA GLY A 191 -0.46 13.55 9.60
C GLY A 191 0.51 12.70 10.43
N ALA A 192 1.45 13.34 11.14
CA ALA A 192 2.53 12.66 11.87
C ALA A 192 2.05 11.67 12.96
N GLY A 193 0.81 11.79 13.42
CA GLY A 193 0.18 10.89 14.40
C GLY A 193 -0.53 9.67 13.81
N GLY A 194 -0.49 9.49 12.48
CA GLY A 194 -0.97 8.31 11.76
C GLY A 194 0.11 7.23 11.59
N LYS A 195 -0.22 6.09 10.98
CA LYS A 195 0.70 4.95 10.82
C LYS A 195 1.95 5.34 10.02
N SER A 196 1.75 5.85 8.80
CA SER A 196 2.82 6.33 7.93
C SER A 196 3.59 7.49 8.55
N GLY A 197 2.87 8.47 9.11
CA GLY A 197 3.44 9.64 9.77
C GLY A 197 4.40 9.30 10.92
N LEU A 198 4.03 8.34 11.78
CA LEU A 198 4.88 7.89 12.89
C LEU A 198 6.15 7.20 12.40
N LEU A 199 6.05 6.36 11.37
CA LEU A 199 7.20 5.68 10.78
C LEU A 199 8.13 6.69 10.07
N CYS A 200 7.56 7.65 9.35
CA CYS A 200 8.32 8.76 8.77
C CYS A 200 9.00 9.62 9.83
N ALA A 201 8.33 9.92 10.95
CA ALA A 201 8.91 10.71 12.03
C ALA A 201 10.09 9.97 12.69
N TYR A 202 9.93 8.66 12.95
CA TYR A 202 11.01 7.82 13.45
C TYR A 202 12.23 7.84 12.53
N GLU A 203 12.02 7.61 11.24
CA GLU A 203 13.12 7.55 10.28
C GLU A 203 13.73 8.93 10.03
N ALA A 204 12.92 9.98 9.90
CA ALA A 204 13.40 11.36 9.77
C ALA A 204 14.29 11.75 10.95
N ARG A 205 13.86 11.47 12.19
CA ARG A 205 14.64 11.76 13.40
C ARG A 205 16.03 11.12 13.37
N LYS A 206 16.12 9.87 12.90
CA LYS A 206 17.42 9.18 12.74
C LYS A 206 18.31 9.83 11.69
N ARG A 207 17.73 10.37 10.61
CA ARG A 207 18.46 10.95 9.46
C ARG A 207 18.92 12.38 9.71
N VAL A 208 18.05 13.22 10.26
CA VAL A 208 18.34 14.65 10.48
C VAL A 208 19.31 14.88 11.62
N GLY A 209 19.40 13.92 12.56
CA GLY A 209 20.33 13.95 13.67
C GLY A 209 20.04 15.08 14.66
N ILE A 210 21.00 15.36 15.55
CA ILE A 210 20.83 16.34 16.64
C ILE A 210 20.77 17.80 16.15
N THR A 211 21.21 18.07 14.92
CA THR A 211 21.26 19.41 14.34
C THR A 211 20.03 19.74 13.50
N GLY A 212 19.23 18.73 13.15
CA GLY A 212 17.97 18.93 12.43
C GLY A 212 16.78 18.89 13.37
N LYS A 213 15.58 18.99 12.80
CA LYS A 213 14.33 19.06 13.57
C LYS A 213 13.22 18.32 12.85
N VAL A 214 12.47 17.51 13.58
CA VAL A 214 11.24 16.87 13.08
C VAL A 214 10.03 17.60 13.66
N ILE A 215 9.21 18.16 12.76
CA ILE A 215 8.00 18.92 13.10
C ILE A 215 6.80 18.12 12.60
N GLY A 216 5.91 17.72 13.51
CA GLY A 216 4.71 16.95 13.16
C GLY A 216 3.44 17.78 13.26
N LEU A 217 2.61 17.75 12.23
CA LEU A 217 1.23 18.25 12.28
C LEU A 217 0.25 17.11 12.50
N VAL A 218 -0.63 17.27 13.49
CA VAL A 218 -1.69 16.31 13.82
C VAL A 218 -3.03 17.04 13.97
N HIS A 219 -4.12 16.38 13.58
CA HIS A 219 -5.44 16.98 13.64
C HIS A 219 -6.08 16.87 15.04
N GLY A 220 -6.18 15.64 15.57
CA GLY A 220 -6.89 15.36 16.82
C GLY A 220 -5.99 14.92 17.97
N ASP A 221 -6.53 14.98 19.19
CA ASP A 221 -5.81 14.65 20.42
C ASP A 221 -5.22 13.24 20.43
N ALA A 222 -5.91 12.27 19.82
CA ALA A 222 -5.42 10.90 19.75
C ALA A 222 -4.10 10.80 18.95
N GLY A 223 -3.99 11.56 17.85
CA GLY A 223 -2.77 11.63 17.04
C GLY A 223 -1.64 12.34 17.80
N LYS A 224 -1.96 13.43 18.49
CA LYS A 224 -1.02 14.15 19.35
C LYS A 224 -0.44 13.27 20.45
N ARG A 225 -1.30 12.61 21.24
CA ARG A 225 -0.89 11.69 22.31
C ARG A 225 0.01 10.56 21.79
N ARG A 226 -0.28 10.00 20.62
CA ARG A 226 0.57 8.97 20.01
C ARG A 226 1.97 9.49 19.70
N LEU A 227 2.07 10.68 19.09
CA LEU A 227 3.34 11.28 18.70
C LEU A 227 4.16 11.78 19.90
N GLU A 228 3.50 12.32 20.93
CA GLU A 228 4.14 12.68 22.21
C GLU A 228 4.74 11.45 22.89
N ARG A 229 3.98 10.34 22.94
CA ARG A 229 4.42 9.10 23.59
C ARG A 229 5.65 8.49 22.92
N THR A 230 5.81 8.64 21.61
CA THR A 230 6.98 8.08 20.90
C THR A 230 8.22 8.98 21.01
N GLY A 231 8.04 10.28 21.20
CA GLY A 231 9.15 11.25 21.22
C GLY A 231 9.88 11.34 19.87
N PHE A 232 9.18 11.05 18.76
CA PHE A 232 9.78 11.07 17.42
C PHE A 232 9.75 12.46 16.75
N ALA A 233 8.96 13.39 17.28
CA ALA A 233 8.92 14.78 16.81
C ALA A 233 9.43 15.72 17.91
N ASP A 234 10.21 16.71 17.52
CA ASP A 234 10.72 17.77 18.39
C ASP A 234 9.66 18.85 18.64
N VAL A 235 8.81 19.10 17.64
CA VAL A 235 7.68 20.03 17.70
C VAL A 235 6.42 19.34 17.21
N ILE A 236 5.34 19.44 17.97
CA ILE A 236 4.03 18.88 17.61
C ILE A 236 3.02 20.02 17.50
N ILE A 237 2.58 20.28 16.28
CA ILE A 237 1.54 21.26 15.97
C ILE A 237 0.21 20.52 15.91
N GLN A 238 -0.79 21.01 16.62
CA GLN A 238 -2.15 20.49 16.56
C GLN A 238 -3.04 21.48 15.80
N GLY A 239 -3.62 21.05 14.69
CA GLY A 239 -4.48 21.89 13.85
C GLY A 239 -4.86 21.23 12.52
N SER A 240 -5.59 21.97 11.68
CA SER A 240 -5.95 21.49 10.35
C SER A 240 -4.85 21.76 9.34
N ALA A 241 -4.48 20.74 8.56
CA ALA A 241 -3.58 20.92 7.41
C ALA A 241 -4.22 21.76 6.29
N THR A 242 -5.54 21.94 6.32
CA THR A 242 -6.28 22.77 5.35
C THR A 242 -6.22 24.26 5.69
N ASP A 243 -5.83 24.63 6.91
CA ASP A 243 -5.66 26.02 7.32
C ASP A 243 -4.22 26.47 6.99
N GLN A 244 -4.05 26.93 5.76
CA GLN A 244 -2.74 27.22 5.19
C GLN A 244 -1.99 28.33 5.93
N LEU A 245 -2.69 29.38 6.37
CA LEU A 245 -2.08 30.50 7.08
C LEU A 245 -1.66 30.10 8.49
N PHE A 246 -2.51 29.37 9.20
CA PHE A 246 -2.15 28.81 10.49
C PHE A 246 -0.92 27.91 10.38
N VAL A 247 -0.91 26.97 9.42
CA VAL A 247 0.24 26.07 9.23
C VAL A 247 1.51 26.86 8.90
N TYR A 248 1.42 27.86 8.01
CA TYR A 248 2.55 28.71 7.66
C TYR A 248 3.15 29.43 8.88
N GLU A 249 2.30 30.08 9.69
CA GLU A 249 2.73 30.79 10.89
C GLU A 249 3.38 29.86 11.93
N GLN A 250 2.79 28.67 12.15
CA GLN A 250 3.35 27.69 13.08
C GLN A 250 4.70 27.14 12.62
N ILE A 251 4.89 26.96 11.31
CA ILE A 251 6.16 26.49 10.76
C ILE A 251 7.23 27.56 10.87
N LEU A 252 6.93 28.82 10.52
CA LEU A 252 7.86 29.93 10.73
C LEU A 252 8.32 30.01 12.19
N ALA A 253 7.37 29.96 13.14
CA ALA A 253 7.70 29.98 14.57
C ALA A 253 8.56 28.79 15.00
N ALA A 254 8.38 27.61 14.40
CA ALA A 254 9.13 26.41 14.74
C ALA A 254 10.54 26.37 14.11
N THR A 255 10.76 27.03 12.98
CA THR A 255 12.04 27.00 12.24
C THR A 255 12.93 28.23 12.43
N GLY A 256 12.37 29.37 12.82
CA GLY A 256 13.09 30.64 12.95
C GLY A 256 13.10 31.43 11.66
#